data_AF-A0A9W7W578-F1
#
_entry.id   AF-A0A9W7W578-F1
#
_cell.length_a   1.000
_cell.length_b   1.000
_cell.length_c   1.000
_cell.angle_alpha   90.00
_cell.angle_beta   90.00
_cell.angle_gamma   90.00
#
_symmetry.space_group_name_H-M   'P 1'
#
loop_
_entity.id
_entity.type
_entity.pdbx_description
1 polymer ?
#
loop_
_entity_poly.entity_id
_entity_poly.type
_entity_poly.pdbx_seq_one_letter_code
_entity_poly.pdbx_strand_id
1 'polypeptide(L)'
;MTTILERQGALPHAPEQKSAFLRLPAELRNHIYDFFLINDIEAFAETACTPALLSVNEQLREEYAGLFYSSNLIKVDAYYTETDSWCEVQGRYEKQALLENSTYADLFDFWSLASARRYCQRPCYNRESARRGILTVSTPTGFRRWQWTCFQD
;
A
#
# COMPACT_ATOMS: atom_id res chain seq x y z
N MET A 1 -14.26 57.94 31.12
CA MET A 1 -13.71 56.99 30.13
C MET A 1 -13.46 55.69 30.86
N THR A 2 -14.38 54.75 30.77
CA THR A 2 -14.35 53.48 31.53
C THR A 2 -14.29 52.34 30.53
N THR A 3 -13.15 51.65 30.50
CA THR A 3 -12.87 50.55 29.57
C THR A 3 -13.50 49.27 30.11
N ILE A 4 -14.42 48.68 29.35
CA ILE A 4 -15.03 47.38 29.63
C ILE A 4 -14.14 46.29 29.02
N LEU A 5 -13.62 45.39 29.86
CA LEU A 5 -12.91 44.18 29.48
C LEU A 5 -13.93 43.05 29.26
N GLU A 6 -14.23 42.71 28.00
CA GLU A 6 -14.97 41.51 27.65
C GLU A 6 -14.14 40.25 27.93
N ARG A 7 -14.58 39.46 28.92
CA ARG A 7 -14.14 38.08 29.13
C ARG A 7 -14.78 37.20 28.05
N GLN A 8 -13.99 36.75 27.08
CA GLN A 8 -14.36 35.61 26.25
C GLN A 8 -14.31 34.33 27.10
N GLY A 9 -15.49 33.77 27.40
CA GLY A 9 -15.61 32.45 28.00
C GLY A 9 -15.23 31.37 26.98
N ALA A 10 -14.23 30.57 27.30
CA ALA A 10 -13.90 29.36 26.55
C ALA A 10 -15.07 28.36 26.69
N LEU A 11 -15.74 28.06 25.58
CA LEU A 11 -16.73 26.99 25.51
C LEU A 11 -16.04 25.64 25.80
N PRO A 12 -16.64 24.77 26.63
CA PRO A 12 -16.08 23.45 26.90
C PRO A 12 -16.03 22.64 25.60
N HIS A 13 -14.83 22.19 25.21
CA HIS A 13 -14.66 21.26 24.11
C HIS A 13 -15.51 20.00 24.39
N ALA A 14 -16.50 19.75 23.54
CA ALA A 14 -17.19 18.47 23.53
C ALA A 14 -16.15 17.35 23.34
N PRO A 15 -16.25 16.23 24.08
CA PRO A 15 -15.28 15.15 23.95
C PRO A 15 -15.25 14.67 22.50
N GLU A 16 -14.06 14.57 21.91
CA GLU A 16 -13.85 14.03 20.56
C GLU A 16 -14.64 12.73 20.41
N GLN A 17 -15.68 12.76 19.58
CA GLN A 17 -16.46 11.56 19.29
C GLN A 17 -15.61 10.62 18.43
N LYS A 18 -14.90 9.71 19.10
CA LYS A 18 -14.31 8.55 18.43
C LYS A 18 -15.43 7.79 17.71
N SER A 19 -15.22 7.54 16.41
CA SER A 19 -16.09 6.74 15.55
C SER A 19 -16.56 5.48 16.27
N ALA A 20 -17.83 5.10 16.12
CA ALA A 20 -18.39 3.90 16.73
C ALA A 20 -17.59 2.63 16.37
N PHE A 21 -16.99 2.60 15.17
CA PHE A 21 -16.11 1.53 14.72
C PHE A 21 -14.87 1.37 15.61
N LEU A 22 -14.23 2.48 16.00
CA LEU A 22 -13.03 2.47 16.85
C LEU A 22 -13.33 2.08 18.31
N ARG A 23 -14.62 1.99 18.69
CA ARG A 23 -15.05 1.51 20.01
C ARG A 23 -15.21 -0.01 20.07
N LEU A 24 -15.21 -0.68 18.91
CA LEU A 24 -15.22 -2.14 18.87
C LEU A 24 -13.93 -2.71 19.46
N PRO A 25 -13.93 -3.93 20.04
CA PRO A 25 -12.69 -4.66 20.33
C PRO A 25 -11.86 -4.91 19.07
N ALA A 26 -10.54 -5.05 19.23
CA ALA A 26 -9.62 -5.24 18.11
C ALA A 26 -9.94 -6.51 17.31
N GLU A 27 -10.40 -7.57 17.98
CA GLU A 27 -10.80 -8.84 17.38
C GLU A 27 -11.96 -8.65 16.39
N LEU A 28 -12.96 -7.86 16.77
CA LEU A 28 -14.08 -7.56 15.87
C LEU A 28 -13.65 -6.68 14.69
N ARG A 29 -12.75 -5.72 14.91
CA ARG A 29 -12.19 -4.92 13.82
C ARG A 29 -11.41 -5.78 12.84
N ASN A 30 -10.58 -6.71 13.33
CA ASN A 30 -9.83 -7.64 12.50
C ASN A 30 -10.73 -8.53 11.64
N HIS A 31 -11.81 -9.07 12.21
CA HIS A 31 -12.80 -9.82 11.42
C HIS A 31 -13.45 -8.98 10.31
N ILE A 32 -13.68 -7.69 10.57
CA ILE A 32 -14.20 -6.77 9.55
C ILE A 32 -13.14 -6.51 8.48
N TYR A 33 -11.88 -6.30 8.86
CA TYR A 33 -10.77 -6.15 7.91
C TYR A 33 -10.60 -7.38 7.02
N ASP A 34 -10.61 -8.57 7.59
CA ASP A 34 -10.50 -9.84 6.85
C ASP A 34 -11.63 -9.99 5.83
N PHE A 35 -12.85 -9.55 6.18
CA PHE A 35 -13.99 -9.56 5.27
C PHE A 35 -13.77 -8.68 4.04
N PHE A 36 -13.09 -7.52 4.18
CA PHE A 36 -12.82 -6.61 3.06
C PHE A 36 -11.52 -6.94 2.31
N LEU A 37 -10.59 -7.64 2.94
CA LEU A 37 -9.23 -7.86 2.42
C LEU A 37 -9.20 -8.40 0.99
N ILE A 38 -10.05 -9.39 0.67
CA ILE A 38 -10.07 -9.98 -0.67
C ILE A 38 -10.53 -8.98 -1.73
N ASN A 39 -11.60 -8.22 -1.45
CA ASN A 39 -12.12 -7.21 -2.37
C ASN A 39 -11.11 -6.08 -2.58
N ASP A 40 -10.42 -5.67 -1.53
CA ASP A 40 -9.37 -4.65 -1.60
C ASP A 40 -8.16 -5.14 -2.40
N ILE A 41 -7.79 -6.42 -2.27
CA ILE A 41 -6.72 -7.03 -3.08
C ILE A 41 -7.13 -7.12 -4.54
N GLU A 42 -8.38 -7.46 -4.86
CA GLU A 42 -8.89 -7.46 -6.23
C GLU A 42 -8.89 -6.03 -6.83
N ALA A 43 -9.37 -5.05 -6.09
CA ALA A 43 -9.34 -3.65 -6.52
C ALA A 43 -7.90 -3.16 -6.72
N PHE A 44 -6.98 -3.53 -5.83
CA PHE A 44 -5.56 -3.25 -5.97
C PHE A 44 -4.94 -3.95 -7.18
N ALA A 45 -5.34 -5.19 -7.47
CA ALA A 45 -4.86 -5.92 -8.64
C ALA A 45 -5.17 -5.20 -9.95
N GLU A 46 -6.34 -4.56 -10.05
CA GLU A 46 -6.79 -3.88 -11.27
C GLU A 46 -6.33 -2.42 -11.37
N THR A 47 -6.02 -1.77 -10.25
CA THR A 47 -5.71 -0.32 -10.25
C THR A 47 -4.33 0.05 -9.74
N ALA A 48 -3.65 -0.88 -9.05
CA ALA A 48 -2.46 -0.62 -8.25
C ALA A 48 -2.63 0.52 -7.20
N CYS A 49 -3.88 0.84 -6.83
CA CYS A 49 -4.19 1.87 -5.84
C CYS A 49 -4.33 1.28 -4.43
N THR A 50 -3.68 1.91 -3.45
CA THR A 50 -3.78 1.50 -2.05
C THR A 50 -5.22 1.53 -1.53
N PRO A 51 -5.65 0.55 -0.72
CA PRO A 51 -6.97 0.53 -0.13
C PRO A 51 -7.29 1.79 0.69
N ALA A 52 -8.56 2.20 0.68
CA ALA A 52 -9.01 3.40 1.39
C ALA A 52 -8.77 3.31 2.91
N LEU A 53 -8.84 2.11 3.51
CA LEU A 53 -8.59 1.91 4.94
C LEU A 53 -7.19 2.36 5.39
N LEU A 54 -6.20 2.38 4.48
CA LEU A 54 -4.85 2.85 4.76
C LEU A 54 -4.74 4.38 4.86
N SER A 55 -5.75 5.13 4.43
CA SER A 55 -5.73 6.61 4.41
C SER A 55 -6.66 7.28 5.42
N VAL A 56 -7.52 6.53 6.11
CA VAL A 56 -8.57 7.12 6.98
C VAL A 56 -8.00 7.74 8.27
N ASN A 57 -7.29 6.95 9.07
CA ASN A 57 -6.65 7.40 10.30
C ASN A 57 -5.49 6.48 10.68
N GLU A 58 -4.64 6.94 11.60
CA GLU A 58 -3.42 6.24 11.98
C GLU A 58 -3.68 4.84 12.54
N GLN A 59 -4.69 4.68 13.39
CA GLN A 59 -5.02 3.39 14.01
C GLN A 59 -5.47 2.36 12.95
N LEU A 60 -6.42 2.74 12.08
CA LEU A 60 -6.89 1.85 11.01
C LEU A 60 -5.77 1.51 10.03
N ARG A 61 -4.95 2.51 9.68
CA ARG A 61 -3.79 2.32 8.80
C ARG A 61 -2.83 1.31 9.41
N GLU A 62 -2.47 1.45 10.68
CA GLU A 62 -1.53 0.53 11.34
C GLU A 62 -2.06 -0.90 11.45
N GLU A 63 -3.32 -1.04 11.88
CA GLU A 63 -4.00 -2.34 12.02
C GLU A 63 -4.14 -3.03 10.64
N TYR A 64 -4.66 -2.31 9.65
CA TYR A 64 -4.96 -2.86 8.33
C TYR A 64 -3.73 -3.10 7.46
N ALA A 65 -2.72 -2.22 7.53
CA ALA A 65 -1.46 -2.41 6.82
C ALA A 65 -0.77 -3.74 7.18
N GLY A 66 -0.96 -4.19 8.43
CA GLY A 66 -0.46 -5.48 8.88
C GLY A 66 -1.07 -6.64 8.09
N LEU A 67 -2.37 -6.61 7.84
CA LEU A 67 -3.08 -7.64 7.08
C LEU A 67 -2.81 -7.54 5.59
N PHE A 68 -2.90 -6.32 5.03
CA PHE A 68 -2.76 -6.09 3.60
C PHE A 68 -1.35 -6.40 3.09
N TYR A 69 -0.31 -5.78 3.67
CA TYR A 69 1.06 -5.94 3.17
C TYR A 69 1.70 -7.29 3.55
N SER A 70 1.18 -7.98 4.58
CA SER A 70 1.62 -9.34 4.92
C SER A 70 0.90 -10.42 4.11
N SER A 71 -0.09 -10.05 3.29
CA SER A 71 -0.81 -11.00 2.44
C SER A 71 0.13 -11.72 1.49
N ASN A 72 -0.03 -13.05 1.40
CA ASN A 72 0.68 -13.90 0.43
C ASN A 72 0.15 -13.73 -1.00
N LEU A 73 -0.99 -13.07 -1.17
CA LEU A 73 -1.55 -12.74 -2.48
C LEU A 73 -0.78 -11.60 -3.16
N ILE A 74 -0.06 -10.78 -2.38
CA ILE A 74 0.76 -9.67 -2.87
C ILE A 74 2.24 -10.07 -2.82
N LYS A 75 2.81 -10.34 -3.98
CA LYS A 75 4.23 -10.66 -4.14
C LYS A 75 4.94 -9.51 -4.82
N VAL A 76 6.06 -9.09 -4.24
CA VAL A 76 6.88 -7.99 -4.76
C VAL A 76 8.26 -8.56 -5.05
N ASP A 77 8.61 -8.64 -6.32
CA ASP A 77 9.94 -9.00 -6.78
C ASP A 77 10.73 -7.72 -7.09
N ALA A 78 11.96 -7.61 -6.59
CA ALA A 78 12.90 -6.55 -6.92
C ALA A 78 14.02 -7.08 -7.82
N TYR A 79 14.44 -6.25 -8.78
CA TYR A 79 15.61 -6.51 -9.60
C TYR A 79 16.80 -5.70 -9.10
N TYR A 80 17.93 -6.37 -8.91
CA TYR A 80 19.20 -5.79 -8.48
C TYR A 80 20.15 -5.78 -9.66
N THR A 81 20.52 -4.59 -10.11
CA THR A 81 21.41 -4.38 -11.25
C THR A 81 22.85 -4.77 -10.95
N GLU A 82 23.27 -4.64 -9.70
CA GLU A 82 24.63 -4.94 -9.25
C GLU A 82 24.95 -6.44 -9.35
N THR A 83 23.94 -7.27 -9.10
CA THR A 83 24.06 -8.73 -9.05
C THR A 83 23.34 -9.43 -10.21
N ASP A 84 22.72 -8.66 -11.10
CA ASP A 84 21.83 -9.13 -12.18
C ASP A 84 20.85 -10.22 -11.70
N SER A 85 20.18 -9.96 -10.57
CA SER A 85 19.35 -10.96 -9.90
C SER A 85 17.98 -10.42 -9.50
N TRP A 86 17.03 -11.34 -9.41
CA TRP A 86 15.68 -11.08 -8.89
C TRP A 86 15.56 -11.66 -7.50
N CYS A 87 15.02 -10.89 -6.56
CA CYS A 87 14.68 -11.39 -5.23
C CYS A 87 13.28 -10.95 -4.83
N GLU A 88 12.54 -11.86 -4.19
CA GLU A 88 11.27 -11.51 -3.57
C GLU A 88 11.53 -10.68 -2.31
N VAL A 89 10.88 -9.53 -2.23
CA VAL A 89 10.91 -8.64 -1.06
C VAL A 89 10.06 -9.26 0.03
N GLN A 90 10.74 -9.61 1.11
CA GLN A 90 10.13 -10.15 2.32
C GLN A 90 9.90 -9.03 3.32
N GLY A 91 8.90 -9.22 4.18
CA GLY A 91 8.60 -8.27 5.26
C GLY A 91 7.52 -7.25 4.89
N ARG A 92 6.72 -6.90 5.91
CA ARG A 92 5.61 -5.96 5.80
C ARG A 92 6.11 -4.56 5.46
N TYR A 93 7.11 -4.06 6.19
CA TYR A 93 7.55 -2.67 6.11
C TYR A 93 8.25 -2.37 4.78
N GLU A 94 9.04 -3.33 4.29
CA GLU A 94 9.73 -3.24 3.02
C GLU A 94 8.74 -3.25 1.85
N LYS A 95 7.73 -4.13 1.89
CA LYS A 95 6.63 -4.12 0.91
C LYS A 95 5.86 -2.82 0.97
N GLN A 96 5.49 -2.35 2.17
CA GLN A 96 4.75 -1.11 2.35
C GLN A 96 5.52 0.09 1.76
N ALA A 97 6.79 0.26 2.14
CA ALA A 97 7.63 1.35 1.68
C ALA A 97 7.80 1.32 0.15
N LEU A 98 7.95 0.15 -0.45
CA LEU A 98 8.02 0.02 -1.91
C LEU A 98 6.69 0.39 -2.55
N LEU A 99 5.58 -0.16 -2.06
CA LEU A 99 4.30 0.00 -2.74
C LEU A 99 3.76 1.44 -2.66
N GLU A 100 4.04 2.15 -1.57
CA GLU A 100 3.61 3.54 -1.38
C GLU A 100 4.46 4.54 -2.16
N ASN A 101 5.74 4.23 -2.40
CA ASN A 101 6.69 5.13 -3.07
C ASN A 101 7.03 4.73 -4.51
N SER A 102 6.20 3.88 -5.12
CA SER A 102 6.40 3.39 -6.49
C SER A 102 5.37 3.93 -7.46
N THR A 103 5.79 4.11 -8.71
CA THR A 103 4.90 4.23 -9.86
C THR A 103 4.71 2.87 -10.52
N TYR A 104 3.54 2.63 -11.10
CA TYR A 104 3.18 1.36 -11.70
C TYR A 104 2.92 1.49 -13.20
N ALA A 105 3.43 0.51 -13.96
CA ALA A 105 3.09 0.31 -15.36
C ALA A 105 2.50 -1.09 -15.52
N ASP A 106 1.39 -1.19 -16.25
CA ASP A 106 0.69 -2.45 -16.46
C ASP A 106 1.55 -3.44 -17.28
N LEU A 107 1.55 -4.70 -16.87
CA LEU A 107 2.20 -5.83 -17.54
C LEU A 107 1.19 -6.88 -18.01
N PHE A 108 -0.05 -6.47 -18.33
CA PHE A 108 -1.14 -7.34 -18.80
C PHE A 108 -0.73 -8.27 -19.94
N ASP A 109 0.10 -7.80 -20.87
CA ASP A 109 0.57 -8.57 -22.02
C ASP A 109 1.57 -9.70 -21.66
N PHE A 110 2.00 -9.79 -20.39
CA PHE A 110 2.98 -10.76 -19.93
C PHE A 110 2.35 -11.92 -19.16
N TRP A 111 2.08 -13.00 -19.89
CA TRP A 111 1.43 -14.20 -19.38
C TRP A 111 2.32 -14.97 -18.40
N SER A 112 3.65 -14.91 -18.57
CA SER A 112 4.62 -15.56 -17.66
C SER A 112 5.48 -14.55 -16.89
N LEU A 113 5.82 -14.89 -15.65
CA LEU A 113 6.76 -14.11 -14.84
C LEU A 113 8.15 -14.02 -15.50
N ALA A 114 8.59 -15.08 -16.18
CA ALA A 114 9.88 -15.07 -16.88
C ALA A 114 9.90 -14.03 -18.02
N SER A 115 8.81 -13.93 -18.79
CA SER A 115 8.68 -12.92 -19.85
C SER A 115 8.64 -11.51 -19.27
N ALA A 116 7.87 -11.30 -18.20
CA ALA A 116 7.80 -10.01 -17.50
C ALA A 116 9.18 -9.59 -16.95
N ARG A 117 9.92 -10.51 -16.33
CA ARG A 117 11.27 -10.27 -15.81
C ARG A 117 12.24 -9.86 -16.92
N ARG A 118 12.24 -10.59 -18.04
CA ARG A 118 13.08 -10.23 -19.22
C ARG A 118 12.73 -8.87 -19.79
N TYR A 119 11.45 -8.51 -19.81
CA TYR A 119 11.02 -7.18 -20.25
C TYR A 119 11.53 -6.09 -19.29
N CYS A 120 11.30 -6.25 -17.99
CA CYS A 120 11.71 -5.31 -16.96
C CYS A 120 13.25 -5.19 -16.83
N GLN A 121 14.01 -6.24 -17.19
CA GLN A 121 15.47 -6.22 -17.21
C GLN A 121 16.04 -5.33 -18.32
N ARG A 122 15.28 -5.10 -19.41
CA ARG A 122 15.81 -4.33 -20.54
C ARG A 122 16.25 -2.95 -20.07
N PRO A 123 17.40 -2.45 -20.55
CA PRO A 123 17.87 -1.10 -20.26
C PRO A 123 16.97 -0.11 -21.00
N CYS A 124 15.82 0.23 -20.41
CA CYS A 124 14.97 1.32 -20.86
C CYS A 124 15.55 2.61 -20.28
N TYR A 125 16.11 3.48 -21.13
CA TYR A 125 16.57 4.85 -20.83
C TYR A 125 16.79 5.15 -19.33
N ASN A 126 17.91 4.65 -18.81
CA ASN A 126 18.26 4.66 -17.39
C ASN A 126 18.21 6.08 -16.79
N ARG A 127 17.41 6.26 -15.74
CA ARG A 127 17.86 7.03 -14.59
C ARG A 127 18.62 6.06 -13.69
N GLU A 128 19.93 6.26 -13.55
CA GLU A 128 20.83 5.36 -12.83
C GLU A 128 20.43 5.11 -11.36
N SER A 129 19.52 5.91 -10.80
CA SER A 129 19.06 5.80 -9.40
C SER A 129 17.70 5.10 -9.20
N ALA A 130 17.04 4.61 -10.26
CA ALA A 130 15.71 4.03 -10.13
C ALA A 130 15.77 2.52 -9.81
N ARG A 131 15.19 2.11 -8.67
CA ARG A 131 14.91 0.70 -8.37
C ARG A 131 13.64 0.28 -9.08
N ARG A 132 13.60 -0.95 -9.57
CA ARG A 132 12.45 -1.49 -10.29
C ARG A 132 12.20 -2.95 -9.97
N GLY A 133 11.00 -3.39 -10.27
CA GLY A 133 10.66 -4.79 -10.14
C GLY A 133 9.26 -5.10 -10.62
N ILE A 134 8.75 -6.23 -10.17
CA ILE A 134 7.43 -6.74 -10.56
C ILE A 134 6.60 -6.92 -9.30
N LEU A 135 5.41 -6.34 -9.31
CA LEU A 135 4.34 -6.63 -8.37
C LEU A 135 3.44 -7.67 -9.03
N THR A 136 3.26 -8.82 -8.37
CA THR A 136 2.27 -9.83 -8.76
C THR A 136 1.18 -9.88 -7.70
N VAL A 137 -0.06 -9.66 -8.11
CA VAL A 137 -1.24 -9.74 -7.25
C VAL A 137 -2.07 -10.94 -7.68
N SER A 138 -2.25 -11.92 -6.79
CA SER A 138 -3.10 -13.08 -7.02
C SER A 138 -4.55 -12.75 -6.69
N THR A 139 -5.47 -13.09 -7.60
CA THR A 139 -6.91 -12.93 -7.43
C THR A 139 -7.60 -14.30 -7.57
N PRO A 140 -8.86 -14.45 -7.13
CA PRO A 140 -9.65 -15.66 -7.39
C PRO A 140 -9.76 -16.02 -8.88
N THR A 141 -9.67 -15.03 -9.77
CA THR A 141 -9.75 -15.22 -11.22
C THR A 141 -8.40 -15.41 -11.92
N GLY A 142 -7.29 -15.30 -11.20
CA GLY A 142 -5.94 -15.46 -11.76
C GLY A 142 -4.90 -14.58 -11.07
N PHE A 143 -4.21 -13.77 -11.86
CA PHE A 143 -3.25 -12.80 -11.34
C PHE A 143 -3.17 -11.56 -12.23
N ARG A 144 -2.70 -10.47 -11.64
CA ARG A 144 -2.29 -9.23 -12.33
C ARG A 144 -0.83 -8.96 -12.05
N ARG A 145 -0.15 -8.32 -13.01
CA ARG A 145 1.26 -7.94 -12.87
C ARG A 145 1.43 -6.48 -13.21
N TRP A 146 2.26 -5.83 -12.41
CA TRP A 146 2.66 -4.45 -12.60
C TRP A 146 4.18 -4.36 -12.54
N GLN A 147 4.78 -3.55 -13.40
CA GLN A 147 6.14 -3.09 -13.20
C GLN A 147 6.08 -1.94 -12.20
N TRP A 148 6.74 -2.09 -11.06
CA TRP A 148 6.92 -0.98 -10.14
C TRP A 148 8.28 -0.31 -10.37
N THR A 149 8.35 0.99 -10.16
CA THR A 149 9.59 1.78 -10.21
C THR A 149 9.57 2.78 -9.07
N CYS A 150 10.63 2.77 -8.26
CA CYS A 150 10.83 3.67 -7.12
C CYS A 150 12.12 4.46 -7.34
N PHE A 151 12.05 5.78 -7.17
CA PHE A 151 13.22 6.65 -7.25
C PHE A 151 13.80 6.79 -5.84
N GLN A 152 15.08 6.47 -5.68
CA GLN A 152 15.79 6.86 -4.47
C GLN A 152 16.12 8.35 -4.58
N ASP A 153 15.58 9.14 -3.66
CA ASP A 153 15.97 10.54 -3.44
C ASP A 153 17.39 10.64 -2.87
#